data_AF-A0A956FT94-F1
#
_entry.id   AF-A0A956FT94-F1
#
_cell.length_a   1.000
_cell.length_b   1.000
_cell.length_c   1.000
_cell.angle_alpha   90.00
_cell.angle_beta   90.00
_cell.angle_gamma   90.00
#
_symmetry.space_group_name_H-M   'P 1'
#
loop_
_entity.id
_entity.type
_entity.pdbx_description
1 polymer ?
#
loop_
_entity_poly.entity_id
_entity_poly.type
_entity_poly.pdbx_seq_one_letter_code
_entity_poly.pdbx_strand_id
1 'polypeptide(L)'
;IPGSAWATVDELEAAAAELAGGPPVVLVSRRGERAAAAAKALESAGVARVAALFGGITEWRARGFATARGDGTFTVGIPGAPASVAVGDGLTVAALERHIGDPAALQRVKVAAFLMRSRTSCVDGRDPNGIVGTPGGDAGEFLLALASIEALTGAEIPRATVKCLLAGYLETFGRFYMHTDRHAFDHWVAALRAEPALTGALPPEDAELDAWRAWLNRPPTEHRARVLDLLTRPANIGCGHLRLMTENAGVYGIRDGLVESFLGAFFEADWSGEVDLDYVILEGDHAERGVLSVVLDEPIWPFTRVPLIPPAGALQIFVNHPQVVAYLRQQIAGFFTLQPDLGIGPDDHARLLATMEALANRQLGATLERLAAGLPVFEARFDRHGGVTVAKVS
;
A
#
# COMPACT_ATOMS: atom_id res chain seq x y z
N ILE A 1 -19.55 1.06 -11.95
CA ILE A 1 -18.53 1.41 -10.93
C ILE A 1 -18.96 2.76 -10.37
N PRO A 2 -18.81 3.10 -9.07
CA PRO A 2 -19.09 4.47 -8.62
C PRO A 2 -18.38 5.49 -9.54
N GLY A 3 -19.09 6.56 -9.94
CA GLY A 3 -18.56 7.56 -10.89
C GLY A 3 -18.53 7.14 -12.37
N SER A 4 -18.87 5.89 -12.72
CA SER A 4 -18.94 5.48 -14.14
C SER A 4 -20.25 5.92 -14.77
N ALA A 5 -20.19 6.48 -15.98
CA ALA A 5 -21.35 6.66 -16.83
C ALA A 5 -21.61 5.45 -17.74
N TRP A 6 -22.82 5.37 -18.28
CA TRP A 6 -23.18 4.37 -19.28
C TRP A 6 -23.17 5.00 -20.67
N ALA A 7 -22.62 4.28 -21.63
CA ALA A 7 -22.63 4.64 -23.05
C ALA A 7 -22.72 3.38 -23.91
N THR A 8 -23.35 3.50 -25.07
CA THR A 8 -23.34 2.56 -26.18
C THR A 8 -22.05 2.70 -27.00
N VAL A 9 -21.79 1.73 -27.90
CA VAL A 9 -20.63 1.81 -28.81
C VAL A 9 -20.79 3.00 -29.77
N ASP A 10 -21.98 3.20 -30.33
CA ASP A 10 -22.28 4.30 -31.24
C ASP A 10 -22.06 5.67 -30.57
N GLU A 11 -22.44 5.83 -29.30
CA GLU A 11 -22.20 7.05 -28.53
C GLU A 11 -20.69 7.29 -28.27
N LEU A 12 -19.92 6.23 -28.03
CA LEU A 12 -18.46 6.33 -27.86
C LEU A 12 -17.78 6.74 -29.17
N GLU A 13 -18.19 6.17 -30.30
CA GLU A 13 -17.67 6.52 -31.61
C GLU A 13 -18.00 7.97 -31.98
N ALA A 14 -19.24 8.40 -31.74
CA ALA A 14 -19.67 9.78 -31.97
C ALA A 14 -18.86 10.79 -31.13
N ALA A 15 -18.40 10.39 -29.94
CA ALA A 15 -17.62 11.23 -29.04
C ALA A 15 -16.09 11.08 -29.20
N ALA A 16 -15.60 10.26 -30.13
CA ALA A 16 -14.16 9.96 -30.24
C ALA A 16 -13.29 11.22 -30.40
N ALA A 17 -13.74 12.21 -31.19
CA ALA A 17 -13.01 13.46 -31.39
C ALA A 17 -12.88 14.28 -30.10
N GLU A 18 -13.92 14.30 -29.26
CA GLU A 18 -13.90 14.97 -27.96
C GLU A 18 -12.98 14.22 -26.97
N LEU A 19 -13.10 12.89 -26.94
CA LEU A 19 -12.28 12.02 -26.10
C LEU A 19 -10.79 12.09 -26.44
N ALA A 20 -10.44 12.29 -27.72
CA ALA A 20 -9.05 12.41 -28.15
C ALA A 20 -8.31 13.61 -27.52
N GLY A 21 -9.02 14.72 -27.27
CA GLY A 21 -8.50 15.88 -26.54
C GLY A 21 -8.70 15.81 -25.02
N GLY A 22 -9.50 14.85 -24.55
CA GLY A 22 -9.94 14.71 -23.16
C GLY A 22 -8.99 13.90 -22.27
N PRO A 23 -9.33 13.75 -20.97
CA PRO A 23 -8.56 12.94 -20.01
C PRO A 23 -8.52 11.45 -20.40
N PRO A 24 -7.64 10.63 -19.77
CA PRO A 24 -7.63 9.19 -19.99
C PRO A 24 -9.00 8.54 -19.76
N VAL A 25 -9.41 7.67 -20.68
CA VAL A 25 -10.71 6.98 -20.67
C VAL A 25 -10.51 5.51 -20.34
N VAL A 26 -11.25 4.99 -19.34
CA VAL A 26 -11.26 3.56 -19.03
C VAL A 26 -12.64 2.98 -19.32
N LEU A 27 -12.71 2.10 -20.32
CA LEU A 27 -13.93 1.40 -20.69
C LEU A 27 -14.13 0.16 -19.81
N VAL A 28 -15.37 -0.08 -19.41
CA VAL A 28 -15.74 -1.20 -18.53
C VAL A 28 -16.93 -1.95 -19.12
N SER A 29 -16.82 -3.27 -19.15
CA SER A 29 -17.94 -4.16 -19.49
C SER A 29 -18.04 -5.29 -18.46
N ARG A 30 -18.92 -6.28 -18.69
CA ARG A 30 -19.16 -7.34 -17.68
C ARG A 30 -17.90 -8.17 -17.39
N ARG A 31 -17.19 -8.59 -18.44
CA ARG A 31 -16.00 -9.44 -18.36
C ARG A 31 -14.78 -8.84 -19.09
N GLY A 32 -14.94 -7.67 -19.73
CA GLY A 32 -13.85 -6.90 -20.35
C GLY A 32 -13.84 -6.97 -21.88
N GLU A 33 -14.41 -8.01 -22.50
CA GLU A 33 -14.26 -8.27 -23.94
C GLU A 33 -14.85 -7.15 -24.80
N ARG A 34 -16.08 -6.71 -24.47
CA ARG A 34 -16.73 -5.59 -25.19
C ARG A 34 -15.98 -4.28 -24.99
N ALA A 35 -15.43 -4.07 -23.80
CA ALA A 35 -14.66 -2.86 -23.49
C ALA A 35 -13.34 -2.84 -24.26
N ALA A 36 -12.66 -4.00 -24.38
CA ALA A 36 -11.43 -4.13 -25.16
C ALA A 36 -11.67 -3.88 -26.65
N ALA A 37 -12.76 -4.40 -27.20
CA ALA A 37 -13.13 -4.14 -28.59
C ALA A 37 -13.41 -2.64 -28.84
N ALA A 38 -14.18 -2.00 -27.95
CA ALA A 38 -14.47 -0.56 -28.06
C ALA A 38 -13.23 0.31 -27.83
N ALA A 39 -12.33 -0.07 -26.93
CA ALA A 39 -11.07 0.66 -26.69
C ALA A 39 -10.21 0.65 -27.95
N LYS A 40 -10.06 -0.51 -28.60
CA LYS A 40 -9.35 -0.63 -29.88
C LYS A 40 -9.97 0.21 -30.99
N ALA A 41 -11.31 0.30 -31.04
CA ALA A 41 -12.01 1.16 -31.99
C ALA A 41 -11.71 2.66 -31.74
N LEU A 42 -11.74 3.09 -30.47
CA LEU A 42 -11.38 4.46 -30.09
C LEU A 42 -9.90 4.79 -30.34
N GLU A 43 -8.98 3.86 -30.07
CA GLU A 43 -7.56 4.01 -30.44
C GLU A 43 -7.41 4.22 -31.95
N SER A 44 -8.11 3.41 -32.75
CA SER A 44 -8.11 3.52 -34.21
C SER A 44 -8.73 4.83 -34.71
N ALA A 45 -9.63 5.43 -33.92
CA ALA A 45 -10.25 6.72 -34.19
C ALA A 45 -9.43 7.92 -33.65
N GLY A 46 -8.23 7.69 -33.08
CA GLY A 46 -7.31 8.76 -32.65
C GLY A 46 -7.36 9.08 -31.16
N VAL A 47 -8.08 8.32 -30.33
CA VAL A 47 -8.07 8.49 -28.88
C VAL A 47 -6.81 7.83 -28.31
N ALA A 48 -5.77 8.64 -28.05
CA ALA A 48 -4.47 8.13 -27.61
C ALA A 48 -4.44 7.57 -26.18
N ARG A 49 -5.38 8.00 -25.31
CA ARG A 49 -5.41 7.66 -23.88
C ARG A 49 -6.67 6.89 -23.52
N VAL A 50 -6.82 5.70 -24.08
CA VAL A 50 -7.95 4.80 -23.78
C VAL A 50 -7.45 3.45 -23.30
N ALA A 51 -8.15 2.85 -22.35
CA ALA A 51 -7.87 1.52 -21.84
C ALA A 51 -9.17 0.75 -21.58
N ALA A 52 -9.08 -0.58 -21.51
CA ALA A 52 -10.17 -1.44 -21.07
C ALA A 52 -9.82 -2.10 -19.74
N LEU A 53 -10.74 -2.05 -18.78
CA LEU A 53 -10.55 -2.70 -17.48
C LEU A 53 -10.50 -4.22 -17.65
N PHE A 54 -9.32 -4.80 -17.38
CA PHE A 54 -9.10 -6.25 -17.44
C PHE A 54 -10.10 -7.00 -16.56
N GLY A 55 -10.76 -8.03 -17.12
CA GLY A 55 -11.79 -8.83 -16.43
C GLY A 55 -13.10 -8.08 -16.10
N GLY A 56 -13.20 -6.79 -16.43
CA GLY A 56 -14.39 -5.96 -16.30
C GLY A 56 -14.95 -5.85 -14.88
N ILE A 57 -16.26 -5.64 -14.76
CA ILE A 57 -16.95 -5.52 -13.46
C ILE A 57 -16.92 -6.84 -12.65
N THR A 58 -16.63 -7.96 -13.29
CA THR A 58 -16.50 -9.25 -12.61
C THR A 58 -15.21 -9.27 -11.81
N GLU A 59 -14.09 -8.93 -12.43
CA GLU A 59 -12.80 -8.83 -11.74
C GLU A 59 -12.78 -7.71 -10.71
N TRP A 60 -13.37 -6.55 -11.02
CA TRP A 60 -13.56 -5.46 -10.05
C TRP A 60 -14.22 -5.94 -8.75
N ARG A 61 -15.32 -6.72 -8.88
CA ARG A 61 -16.02 -7.29 -7.71
C ARG A 61 -15.23 -8.40 -7.04
N ALA A 62 -14.52 -9.23 -7.81
CA ALA A 62 -13.67 -10.29 -7.28
C ALA A 62 -12.52 -9.74 -6.44
N ARG A 63 -12.02 -8.54 -6.79
CA ARG A 63 -11.06 -7.75 -6.00
C ARG A 63 -11.69 -7.02 -4.82
N GLY A 64 -13.00 -7.17 -4.60
CA GLY A 64 -13.71 -6.62 -3.44
C GLY A 64 -14.02 -5.12 -3.51
N PHE A 65 -13.75 -4.46 -4.64
CA PHE A 65 -14.12 -3.07 -4.84
C PHE A 65 -15.64 -2.87 -4.84
N ALA A 66 -16.08 -1.71 -4.34
CA ALA A 66 -17.48 -1.38 -4.19
C ALA A 66 -18.17 -1.20 -5.55
N THR A 67 -19.46 -1.53 -5.59
CA THR A 67 -20.34 -1.26 -6.74
C THR A 67 -21.54 -0.44 -6.28
N ALA A 68 -21.90 0.58 -7.04
CA ALA A 68 -23.18 1.25 -6.92
C ALA A 68 -24.24 0.51 -7.76
N ARG A 69 -25.46 0.42 -7.24
CA ARG A 69 -26.66 0.07 -8.02
C ARG A 69 -27.55 1.30 -7.98
N GLY A 70 -27.86 1.86 -9.14
CA GLY A 70 -28.89 2.90 -9.26
C GLY A 70 -30.27 2.26 -9.37
N ASP A 71 -31.26 2.98 -8.87
CA ASP A 71 -32.69 2.69 -8.85
C ASP A 71 -33.39 3.01 -10.19
N GLY A 72 -32.66 3.63 -11.13
CA GLY A 72 -33.10 3.87 -12.50
C GLY A 72 -32.43 5.13 -13.03
N THR A 73 -31.96 5.08 -14.28
CA THR A 73 -31.11 6.07 -14.97
C THR A 73 -29.64 6.05 -14.53
N PHE A 74 -28.83 5.33 -15.31
CA PHE A 74 -27.42 5.70 -15.43
C PHE A 74 -27.38 7.11 -16.03
N THR A 75 -26.52 7.99 -15.52
CA THR A 75 -26.20 9.21 -16.25
C THR A 75 -25.65 8.79 -17.61
N VAL A 76 -26.38 9.12 -18.67
CA VAL A 76 -25.93 8.94 -20.06
C VAL A 76 -25.04 10.12 -20.40
N GLY A 77 -23.82 9.85 -20.85
CA GLY A 77 -22.84 10.88 -21.23
C GLY A 77 -21.44 10.60 -20.71
N ILE A 78 -20.44 11.33 -21.21
CA ILE A 78 -19.07 11.23 -20.74
C ILE A 78 -18.95 12.01 -19.42
N PRO A 79 -18.45 11.41 -18.32
CA PRO A 79 -18.20 12.14 -17.08
C PRO A 79 -17.21 13.28 -17.36
N GLY A 80 -17.49 14.47 -16.83
CA GLY A 80 -16.51 15.55 -16.84
C GLY A 80 -15.21 15.12 -16.15
N ALA A 81 -14.09 15.71 -16.53
CA ALA A 81 -12.82 15.47 -15.85
C ALA A 81 -13.00 15.69 -14.33
N PRO A 82 -12.45 14.82 -13.46
CA PRO A 82 -12.47 15.06 -12.03
C PRO A 82 -11.84 16.43 -11.77
N ALA A 83 -12.48 17.25 -10.94
CA ALA A 83 -11.98 18.57 -10.62
C ALA A 83 -10.58 18.45 -9.99
N SER A 84 -9.57 19.00 -10.65
CA SER A 84 -8.25 19.12 -10.02
C SER A 84 -8.37 20.13 -8.88
N VAL A 85 -8.02 19.72 -7.67
CA VAL A 85 -7.96 20.65 -6.54
C VAL A 85 -6.72 21.51 -6.73
N ALA A 86 -6.90 22.77 -7.11
CA ALA A 86 -5.84 23.76 -7.03
C ALA A 86 -5.50 23.96 -5.54
N VAL A 87 -4.33 23.49 -5.12
CA VAL A 87 -3.90 23.63 -3.73
C VAL A 87 -3.05 24.88 -3.59
N GLY A 88 -3.46 25.80 -2.72
CA GLY A 88 -2.63 26.92 -2.28
C GLY A 88 -1.49 26.47 -1.37
N ASP A 89 -0.84 27.40 -0.66
CA ASP A 89 0.40 27.18 0.12
C ASP A 89 0.31 26.16 1.29
N GLY A 90 -0.81 25.44 1.48
CA GLY A 90 -0.95 24.38 2.48
C GLY A 90 -2.22 23.56 2.34
N LEU A 91 -2.22 22.35 2.93
CA LEU A 91 -3.39 21.49 3.03
C LEU A 91 -4.38 22.09 4.03
N THR A 92 -5.63 22.28 3.61
CA THR A 92 -6.71 22.85 4.45
C THR A 92 -7.88 21.89 4.56
N VAL A 93 -8.73 22.06 5.58
CA VAL A 93 -9.99 21.31 5.74
C VAL A 93 -10.83 21.39 4.47
N ALA A 94 -11.05 22.59 3.93
CA ALA A 94 -11.85 22.78 2.72
C ALA A 94 -11.23 22.13 1.47
N ALA A 95 -9.90 22.05 1.39
CA ALA A 95 -9.22 21.32 0.31
C ALA A 95 -9.43 19.81 0.43
N LEU A 96 -9.33 19.27 1.65
CA LEU A 96 -9.60 17.85 1.94
C LEU A 96 -11.05 17.48 1.65
N GLU A 97 -12.02 18.28 2.12
CA GLU A 97 -13.45 18.05 1.85
C GLU A 97 -13.75 18.04 0.35
N ARG A 98 -13.12 18.93 -0.42
CA ARG A 98 -13.25 18.92 -1.89
C ARG A 98 -12.63 17.67 -2.52
N HIS A 99 -11.51 17.19 -1.98
CA HIS A 99 -10.78 16.04 -2.50
C HIS A 99 -11.48 14.71 -2.23
N ILE A 100 -11.98 14.50 -1.00
CA ILE A 100 -12.52 13.21 -0.55
C ILE A 100 -14.05 13.22 -0.38
N GLY A 101 -14.70 14.37 -0.58
CA GLY A 101 -16.12 14.56 -0.31
C GLY A 101 -17.07 14.15 -1.43
N ASP A 102 -16.56 13.83 -2.63
CA ASP A 102 -17.39 13.23 -3.68
C ASP A 102 -17.44 11.70 -3.52
N PRO A 103 -18.58 11.12 -3.07
CA PRO A 103 -18.70 9.68 -2.89
C PRO A 103 -18.66 8.90 -4.21
N ALA A 104 -18.91 9.55 -5.34
CA ALA A 104 -18.85 8.94 -6.67
C ALA A 104 -17.41 8.86 -7.19
N ALA A 105 -16.54 9.80 -6.82
CA ALA A 105 -15.12 9.80 -7.19
C ALA A 105 -14.25 8.94 -6.25
N LEU A 106 -14.65 8.78 -4.99
CA LEU A 106 -13.85 8.06 -4.01
C LEU A 106 -14.02 6.54 -4.12
N GLN A 107 -12.94 5.85 -4.46
CA GLN A 107 -12.92 4.39 -4.49
C GLN A 107 -13.12 3.82 -3.09
N ARG A 108 -13.84 2.69 -3.02
CA ARG A 108 -14.07 1.98 -1.77
C ARG A 108 -13.85 0.49 -1.96
N VAL A 109 -13.33 -0.16 -0.94
CA VAL A 109 -13.06 -1.60 -0.94
C VAL A 109 -13.56 -2.24 0.34
N LYS A 110 -14.00 -3.50 0.26
CA LYS A 110 -14.48 -4.24 1.43
C LYS A 110 -13.31 -4.70 2.29
N VAL A 111 -13.48 -4.68 3.61
CA VAL A 111 -12.47 -5.17 4.56
C VAL A 111 -12.04 -6.61 4.26
N ALA A 112 -12.99 -7.50 3.95
CA ALA A 112 -12.70 -8.90 3.59
C ALA A 112 -11.75 -9.03 2.40
N ALA A 113 -11.71 -8.04 1.51
CA ALA A 113 -10.80 -8.05 0.38
C ALA A 113 -9.34 -7.85 0.82
N PHE A 114 -9.08 -7.13 1.91
CA PHE A 114 -7.74 -7.03 2.51
C PHE A 114 -7.29 -8.35 3.12
N LEU A 115 -8.18 -9.07 3.78
CA LEU A 115 -7.82 -10.35 4.39
C LEU A 115 -7.38 -11.42 3.39
N MET A 116 -7.91 -11.38 2.16
CA MET A 116 -7.67 -12.43 1.18
C MET A 116 -6.73 -12.03 0.03
N ARG A 117 -6.67 -10.74 -0.32
CA ARG A 117 -6.10 -10.30 -1.62
C ARG A 117 -5.53 -8.90 -1.66
N SER A 118 -5.76 -8.04 -0.67
CA SER A 118 -5.38 -6.62 -0.74
C SER A 118 -4.28 -6.29 0.25
N ARG A 119 -3.40 -5.38 -0.18
CA ARG A 119 -2.20 -4.95 0.54
C ARG A 119 -2.58 -3.98 1.65
N THR A 120 -1.98 -4.07 2.83
CA THR A 120 -1.82 -2.86 3.65
C THR A 120 -0.54 -2.16 3.19
N SER A 121 -0.71 -0.96 2.66
CA SER A 121 0.40 -0.17 2.14
C SER A 121 0.97 0.68 3.27
N CYS A 122 2.16 1.22 3.05
CA CYS A 122 2.68 2.21 3.98
C CYS A 122 1.81 3.47 3.96
N VAL A 123 1.84 4.25 5.04
CA VAL A 123 1.21 5.58 5.08
C VAL A 123 1.81 6.58 4.08
N ASP A 124 2.93 6.24 3.43
CA ASP A 124 3.68 7.04 2.47
C ASP A 124 2.79 7.65 1.36
N GLY A 125 2.89 8.97 1.18
CA GLY A 125 2.00 9.71 0.28
C GLY A 125 2.36 9.57 -1.21
N ARG A 126 3.42 8.84 -1.56
CA ARG A 126 3.88 8.63 -2.95
C ARG A 126 3.14 7.52 -3.68
N ASP A 127 2.42 6.63 -2.99
CA ASP A 127 1.64 5.58 -3.65
C ASP A 127 0.46 6.22 -4.42
N PRO A 128 0.39 6.10 -5.75
CA PRO A 128 -0.69 6.67 -6.54
C PRO A 128 -2.02 5.94 -6.38
N ASN A 129 -2.02 4.73 -5.80
CA ASN A 129 -3.22 3.96 -5.56
C ASN A 129 -3.84 4.39 -4.22
N GLY A 130 -5.17 4.44 -4.12
CA GLY A 130 -5.79 4.69 -2.83
C GLY A 130 -5.47 3.52 -1.87
N ILE A 131 -4.85 3.85 -0.74
CA ILE A 131 -4.27 2.86 0.20
C ILE A 131 -5.13 2.65 1.44
N VAL A 132 -4.99 1.49 2.08
CA VAL A 132 -5.15 1.36 3.53
C VAL A 132 -3.77 1.46 4.15
N GLY A 133 -3.45 2.66 4.64
CA GLY A 133 -2.14 2.97 5.21
C GLY A 133 -2.01 2.56 6.68
N THR A 134 -0.93 1.84 6.97
CA THR A 134 -0.35 1.63 8.31
C THR A 134 1.16 1.88 8.22
N PRO A 135 1.84 2.38 9.27
CA PRO A 135 3.29 2.59 9.19
C PRO A 135 4.02 1.30 8.78
N GLY A 136 4.78 1.36 7.68
CA GLY A 136 5.50 0.20 7.15
C GLY A 136 4.67 -0.82 6.36
N GLY A 137 3.35 -0.68 6.26
CA GLY A 137 2.48 -1.64 5.56
C GLY A 137 2.49 -3.04 6.19
N ASP A 138 2.35 -4.08 5.37
CA ASP A 138 2.38 -5.48 5.83
C ASP A 138 3.69 -5.80 6.59
N ALA A 139 4.83 -5.30 6.10
CA ALA A 139 6.13 -5.44 6.78
C ALA A 139 6.13 -4.84 8.19
N GLY A 140 5.50 -3.67 8.36
CA GLY A 140 5.37 -3.01 9.66
C GLY A 140 4.50 -3.81 10.63
N GLU A 141 3.32 -4.26 10.20
CA GLU A 141 2.42 -5.06 11.06
C GLU A 141 3.00 -6.45 11.38
N PHE A 142 3.75 -7.05 10.46
CA PHE A 142 4.45 -8.31 10.69
C PHE A 142 5.55 -8.14 11.76
N LEU A 143 6.41 -7.11 11.63
CA LEU A 143 7.43 -6.79 12.63
C LEU A 143 6.83 -6.41 13.98
N LEU A 144 5.71 -5.68 13.99
CA LEU A 144 4.94 -5.35 15.19
C LEU A 144 4.51 -6.62 15.94
N ALA A 145 4.00 -7.62 15.20
CA ALA A 145 3.60 -8.89 15.78
C ALA A 145 4.81 -9.63 16.38
N LEU A 146 5.90 -9.76 15.62
CA LEU A 146 7.12 -10.42 16.11
C LEU A 146 7.65 -9.76 17.39
N ALA A 147 7.79 -8.43 17.39
CA ALA A 147 8.26 -7.69 18.55
C ALA A 147 7.33 -7.84 19.77
N SER A 148 6.01 -7.91 19.53
CA SER A 148 5.03 -8.13 20.61
C SER A 148 5.15 -9.54 21.20
N ILE A 149 5.45 -10.53 20.38
CA ILE A 149 5.68 -11.91 20.82
C ILE A 149 6.97 -12.01 21.63
N GLU A 150 8.06 -11.39 21.16
CA GLU A 150 9.32 -11.31 21.92
C GLU A 150 9.12 -10.60 23.27
N ALA A 151 8.31 -9.54 23.30
CA ALA A 151 7.98 -8.83 24.54
C ALA A 151 7.14 -9.69 25.52
N LEU A 152 6.23 -10.52 25.03
CA LEU A 152 5.39 -11.38 25.85
C LEU A 152 6.14 -12.61 26.38
N THR A 153 7.00 -13.18 25.56
CA THR A 153 7.70 -14.43 25.86
C THR A 153 9.05 -14.20 26.53
N GLY A 154 9.64 -13.02 26.34
CA GLY A 154 11.02 -12.74 26.72
C GLY A 154 12.05 -13.51 25.88
N ALA A 155 11.64 -14.14 24.78
CA ALA A 155 12.48 -14.95 23.91
C ALA A 155 12.61 -14.32 22.54
N GLU A 156 13.83 -14.26 22.00
CA GLU A 156 14.08 -13.79 20.64
C GLU A 156 13.60 -14.81 19.62
N ILE A 157 12.95 -14.33 18.55
CA ILE A 157 12.52 -15.18 17.44
C ILE A 157 13.70 -15.34 16.48
N PRO A 158 14.21 -16.58 16.27
CA PRO A 158 15.33 -16.83 15.36
C PRO A 158 14.97 -16.49 13.91
N ARG A 159 15.94 -16.05 13.12
CA ARG A 159 15.75 -15.71 11.70
C ARG A 159 15.13 -16.85 10.87
N ALA A 160 15.51 -18.09 11.14
CA ALA A 160 14.92 -19.26 10.49
C ALA A 160 13.41 -19.36 10.75
N THR A 161 12.99 -19.10 12.00
CA THR A 161 11.59 -19.05 12.39
C THR A 161 10.87 -17.88 11.70
N VAL A 162 11.50 -16.70 11.64
CA VAL A 162 10.94 -15.54 10.90
C VAL A 162 10.65 -15.89 9.44
N LYS A 163 11.55 -16.62 8.77
CA LYS A 163 11.34 -17.09 7.39
C LYS A 163 10.15 -18.05 7.28
N CYS A 164 10.01 -19.01 8.19
CA CYS A 164 8.86 -19.93 8.22
C CYS A 164 7.54 -19.17 8.47
N LEU A 165 7.55 -18.21 9.38
CA LEU A 165 6.38 -17.37 9.68
C LEU A 165 5.96 -16.53 8.48
N LEU A 166 6.92 -15.96 7.74
CA LEU A 166 6.63 -15.19 6.53
C LEU A 166 6.00 -16.07 5.45
N ALA A 167 6.51 -17.29 5.25
CA ALA A 167 5.92 -18.25 4.32
C ALA A 167 4.49 -18.65 4.73
N GLY A 168 4.27 -18.96 6.01
CA GLY A 168 2.92 -19.27 6.53
C GLY A 168 1.96 -18.09 6.44
N TYR A 169 2.46 -16.86 6.63
CA TYR A 169 1.68 -15.64 6.46
C TYR A 169 1.22 -15.50 5.00
N LEU A 170 2.13 -15.72 4.04
CA LEU A 170 1.81 -15.69 2.61
C LEU A 170 0.83 -16.78 2.21
N GLU A 171 0.94 -17.99 2.77
CA GLU A 171 -0.05 -19.05 2.54
C GLU A 171 -1.44 -18.66 3.07
N THR A 172 -1.49 -17.96 4.20
CA THR A 172 -2.74 -17.58 4.88
C THR A 172 -3.42 -16.36 4.24
N PHE A 173 -2.66 -15.30 3.97
CA PHE A 173 -3.16 -13.99 3.53
C PHE A 173 -2.93 -13.71 2.04
N GLY A 174 -2.11 -14.54 1.37
CA GLY A 174 -1.94 -14.58 -0.08
C GLY A 174 -0.90 -13.61 -0.65
N ARG A 175 -0.61 -12.49 0.02
CA ARG A 175 0.35 -11.47 -0.44
C ARG A 175 1.04 -10.78 0.72
N PHE A 176 2.19 -10.18 0.43
CA PHE A 176 2.94 -9.41 1.41
C PHE A 176 3.64 -8.22 0.74
N TYR A 177 3.31 -7.02 1.20
CA TYR A 177 3.86 -5.76 0.72
C TYR A 177 5.06 -5.29 1.55
N MET A 178 6.11 -4.88 0.85
CA MET A 178 7.20 -4.08 1.38
C MET A 178 7.59 -3.03 0.34
N HIS A 179 8.11 -1.89 0.77
CA HIS A 179 8.66 -0.92 -0.17
C HIS A 179 9.99 -0.34 0.29
N THR A 180 10.70 0.19 -0.70
CA THR A 180 11.79 1.15 -0.57
C THR A 180 11.45 2.37 -1.44
N ASP A 181 12.37 3.31 -1.56
CA ASP A 181 12.27 4.41 -2.51
C ASP A 181 13.48 4.51 -3.42
N ARG A 182 13.36 5.37 -4.43
CA ARG A 182 14.38 5.55 -5.44
C ARG A 182 15.72 6.00 -4.86
N HIS A 183 15.71 6.89 -3.86
CA HIS A 183 16.94 7.40 -3.24
C HIS A 183 17.72 6.30 -2.51
N ALA A 184 17.03 5.52 -1.66
CA ALA A 184 17.66 4.41 -0.95
C ALA A 184 18.10 3.31 -1.91
N PHE A 185 17.34 3.06 -2.98
CA PHE A 185 17.71 2.11 -4.02
C PHE A 185 18.95 2.55 -4.80
N ASP A 186 19.03 3.82 -5.21
CA ASP A 186 20.20 4.37 -5.91
C ASP A 186 21.44 4.37 -5.01
N HIS A 187 21.28 4.66 -3.72
CA HIS A 187 22.36 4.53 -2.73
C HIS A 187 22.84 3.07 -2.61
N TRP A 188 21.92 2.10 -2.61
CA TRP A 188 22.26 0.68 -2.62
C TRP A 188 22.99 0.27 -3.91
N VAL A 189 22.53 0.72 -5.08
CA VAL A 189 23.22 0.50 -6.37
C VAL A 189 24.65 1.05 -6.33
N ALA A 190 24.83 2.27 -5.82
CA ALA A 190 26.15 2.87 -5.67
C ALA A 190 27.04 2.04 -4.73
N ALA A 191 26.48 1.54 -3.63
CA ALA A 191 27.19 0.68 -2.70
C ALA A 191 27.61 -0.65 -3.34
N LEU A 192 26.73 -1.29 -4.13
CA LEU A 192 27.09 -2.50 -4.90
C LEU A 192 28.24 -2.24 -5.88
N ARG A 193 28.21 -1.12 -6.61
CA ARG A 193 29.28 -0.77 -7.56
C ARG A 193 30.63 -0.54 -6.87
N ALA A 194 30.62 -0.12 -5.61
CA ALA A 194 31.82 0.06 -4.82
C ALA A 194 32.41 -1.27 -4.29
N GLU A 195 31.71 -2.41 -4.42
CA GLU A 195 32.18 -3.71 -3.96
C GLU A 195 33.06 -4.41 -5.00
N PRO A 196 34.38 -4.58 -4.74
CA PRO A 196 35.27 -5.24 -5.70
C PRO A 196 34.83 -6.67 -6.04
N ALA A 197 34.22 -7.37 -5.08
CA ALA A 197 33.73 -8.74 -5.23
C ALA A 197 32.54 -8.88 -6.19
N LEU A 198 31.87 -7.77 -6.55
CA LEU A 198 30.72 -7.77 -7.47
C LEU A 198 31.09 -7.28 -8.87
N THR A 199 32.36 -6.94 -9.10
CA THR A 199 32.85 -6.42 -10.39
C THR A 199 32.52 -7.40 -11.52
N GLY A 200 31.81 -6.92 -12.55
CA GLY A 200 31.41 -7.72 -13.70
C GLY A 200 30.15 -8.56 -13.52
N ALA A 201 29.57 -8.62 -12.31
CA ALA A 201 28.31 -9.31 -12.03
C ALA A 201 27.09 -8.38 -12.03
N LEU A 202 27.30 -7.06 -12.10
CA LEU A 202 26.26 -6.03 -12.01
C LEU A 202 25.74 -5.61 -13.41
N PRO A 203 24.50 -5.09 -13.50
CA PRO A 203 24.00 -4.39 -14.68
C PRO A 203 24.94 -3.25 -15.15
N PRO A 204 24.93 -2.89 -16.46
CA PRO A 204 25.76 -1.82 -17.00
C PRO A 204 25.43 -0.45 -16.37
N GLU A 205 26.30 0.54 -16.57
CA GLU A 205 26.17 1.89 -15.97
C GLU A 205 24.89 2.63 -16.37
N ASP A 206 24.44 2.44 -17.61
CA ASP A 206 23.25 3.01 -18.20
C ASP A 206 21.99 2.14 -18.03
N ALA A 207 22.05 1.10 -17.19
CA ALA A 207 20.93 0.21 -16.95
C ALA A 207 19.73 0.96 -16.33
N GLU A 208 18.59 0.88 -17.01
CA GLU A 208 17.29 1.35 -16.52
C GLU A 208 16.85 0.57 -15.25
N LEU A 209 15.90 1.15 -14.51
CA LEU A 209 15.41 0.58 -13.24
C LEU A 209 14.90 -0.86 -13.39
N ASP A 210 14.24 -1.19 -14.51
CA ASP A 210 13.72 -2.53 -14.74
C ASP A 210 14.81 -3.59 -14.90
N ALA A 211 15.98 -3.23 -15.46
CA ALA A 211 17.13 -4.12 -15.50
C ALA A 211 17.69 -4.39 -14.10
N TRP A 212 17.74 -3.35 -13.26
CA TRP A 212 18.13 -3.47 -11.86
C TRP A 212 17.15 -4.30 -11.02
N ARG A 213 15.83 -4.12 -11.22
CA ARG A 213 14.80 -4.96 -10.60
C ARG A 213 14.95 -6.42 -11.00
N ALA A 214 15.13 -6.69 -12.30
CA ALA A 214 15.34 -8.05 -12.79
C ALA A 214 16.58 -8.70 -12.18
N TRP A 215 17.66 -7.93 -11.99
CA TRP A 215 18.87 -8.39 -11.33
C TRP A 215 18.67 -8.65 -9.84
N LEU A 216 18.03 -7.72 -9.11
CA LEU A 216 17.74 -7.87 -7.68
C LEU A 216 16.84 -9.07 -7.39
N ASN A 217 15.92 -9.42 -8.29
CA ASN A 217 15.05 -10.58 -8.10
C ASN A 217 15.82 -11.90 -8.25
N ARG A 218 16.98 -11.89 -8.93
CA ARG A 218 17.78 -13.09 -9.23
C ARG A 218 19.29 -12.81 -9.18
N PRO A 219 19.85 -12.34 -8.05
CA PRO A 219 21.28 -12.11 -7.93
C PRO A 219 22.03 -13.45 -7.94
N PRO A 220 23.25 -13.50 -8.50
CA PRO A 220 24.10 -14.69 -8.48
C PRO A 220 24.28 -15.23 -7.05
N THR A 221 24.17 -16.55 -6.90
CA THR A 221 24.10 -17.22 -5.58
C THR A 221 25.33 -16.91 -4.71
N GLU A 222 26.51 -16.86 -5.31
CA GLU A 222 27.79 -16.51 -4.68
C GLU A 222 27.82 -15.08 -4.12
N HIS A 223 26.97 -14.18 -4.61
CA HIS A 223 26.92 -12.78 -4.21
C HIS A 223 25.76 -12.47 -3.26
N ARG A 224 24.77 -13.35 -3.14
CA ARG A 224 23.55 -13.16 -2.31
C ARG A 224 23.85 -12.67 -0.90
N ALA A 225 24.84 -13.26 -0.22
CA ALA A 225 25.20 -12.86 1.14
C ALA A 225 25.65 -11.40 1.22
N ARG A 226 26.49 -10.95 0.27
CA ARG A 226 26.98 -9.56 0.24
C ARG A 226 25.89 -8.59 -0.22
N VAL A 227 25.09 -9.00 -1.20
CA VAL A 227 23.93 -8.23 -1.66
C VAL A 227 22.97 -7.98 -0.51
N LEU A 228 22.68 -9.03 0.28
CA LEU A 228 21.80 -8.93 1.43
C LEU A 228 22.36 -8.02 2.53
N ASP A 229 23.63 -8.19 2.89
CA ASP A 229 24.31 -7.31 3.87
C ASP A 229 24.20 -5.83 3.49
N LEU A 230 24.24 -5.50 2.20
CA LEU A 230 24.02 -4.13 1.74
C LEU A 230 22.54 -3.75 1.82
N LEU A 231 21.62 -4.59 1.34
CA LEU A 231 20.18 -4.30 1.35
C LEU A 231 19.62 -3.99 2.74
N THR A 232 20.17 -4.61 3.79
CA THR A 232 19.67 -4.45 5.17
C THR A 232 20.23 -3.24 5.91
N ARG A 233 21.16 -2.47 5.30
CA ARG A 233 21.71 -1.26 5.93
C ARG A 233 20.67 -0.15 5.97
N PRO A 234 20.57 0.64 7.06
CA PRO A 234 19.61 1.74 7.17
C PRO A 234 19.59 2.70 5.97
N ALA A 235 20.76 3.05 5.44
CA ALA A 235 20.88 3.94 4.27
C ALA A 235 20.25 3.39 2.98
N ASN A 236 20.00 2.07 2.92
CA ASN A 236 19.44 1.37 1.77
C ASN A 236 17.95 0.99 1.99
N ILE A 237 17.35 1.43 3.10
CA ILE A 237 15.94 1.22 3.42
C ILE A 237 15.18 2.53 3.19
N GLY A 238 14.39 2.59 2.12
CA GLY A 238 13.59 3.79 1.78
C GLY A 238 12.29 3.92 2.57
N CYS A 239 11.73 2.81 3.07
CA CYS A 239 10.60 2.89 3.99
C CYS A 239 11.04 3.59 5.28
N GLY A 240 10.59 4.84 5.47
CA GLY A 240 10.97 5.65 6.63
C GLY A 240 10.65 4.97 7.96
N HIS A 241 9.53 4.24 8.05
CA HIS A 241 9.17 3.50 9.26
C HIS A 241 10.18 2.39 9.59
N LEU A 242 10.51 1.53 8.62
CA LEU A 242 11.46 0.42 8.82
C LEU A 242 12.88 0.94 9.05
N ARG A 243 13.30 1.99 8.33
CA ARG A 243 14.61 2.63 8.55
C ARG A 243 14.73 3.14 9.98
N LEU A 244 13.73 3.90 10.44
CA LEU A 244 13.72 4.47 11.79
C LEU A 244 13.64 3.38 12.88
N MET A 245 12.92 2.29 12.64
CA MET A 245 12.92 1.11 13.50
C MET A 245 14.32 0.52 13.64
N THR A 246 15.06 0.38 12.54
CA THR A 246 16.44 -0.13 12.56
C THR A 246 17.39 0.83 13.29
N GLU A 247 17.29 2.12 13.04
CA GLU A 247 18.17 3.14 13.62
C GLU A 247 17.87 3.44 15.09
N ASN A 248 16.63 3.21 15.53
CA ASN A 248 16.12 3.61 16.84
C ASN A 248 15.34 2.48 17.53
N ALA A 249 15.83 1.24 17.45
CA ALA A 249 15.14 0.03 17.92
C ALA A 249 14.54 0.19 19.33
N GLY A 250 15.33 0.70 20.28
CA GLY A 250 14.89 0.96 21.64
C GLY A 250 13.70 1.94 21.75
N VAL A 251 13.62 2.97 20.89
CA VAL A 251 12.49 3.92 20.84
C VAL A 251 11.24 3.25 20.29
N TYR A 252 11.41 2.38 19.28
CA TYR A 252 10.34 1.63 18.63
C TYR A 252 9.89 0.38 19.41
N GLY A 253 10.55 0.08 20.54
CA GLY A 253 10.19 -1.05 21.40
C GLY A 253 10.43 -2.40 20.74
N ILE A 254 11.47 -2.49 19.91
CA ILE A 254 11.91 -3.74 19.27
C ILE A 254 13.36 -4.04 19.68
N ARG A 255 13.79 -5.30 19.57
CA ARG A 255 15.21 -5.64 19.78
C ARG A 255 16.08 -5.19 18.60
N ASP A 256 17.37 -5.00 18.88
CA ASP A 256 18.37 -4.80 17.83
C ASP A 256 18.43 -6.02 16.91
N GLY A 257 18.56 -5.77 15.60
CA GLY A 257 18.66 -6.81 14.58
C GLY A 257 17.33 -7.49 14.19
N LEU A 258 16.18 -7.15 14.80
CA LEU A 258 14.90 -7.76 14.39
C LEU A 258 14.52 -7.39 12.95
N VAL A 259 14.65 -6.11 12.59
CA VAL A 259 14.37 -5.65 11.22
C VAL A 259 15.33 -6.28 10.22
N GLU A 260 16.62 -6.37 10.54
CA GLU A 260 17.62 -7.03 9.71
C GLU A 260 17.28 -8.52 9.51
N SER A 261 16.92 -9.22 10.59
CA SER A 261 16.49 -10.62 10.56
C SER A 261 15.28 -10.82 9.65
N PHE A 262 14.29 -9.92 9.74
CA PHE A 262 13.12 -9.91 8.86
C PHE A 262 13.49 -9.63 7.39
N LEU A 263 14.24 -8.56 7.10
CA LEU A 263 14.65 -8.23 5.73
C LEU A 263 15.46 -9.36 5.11
N GLY A 264 16.32 -10.00 5.91
CA GLY A 264 17.04 -11.20 5.54
C GLY A 264 16.12 -12.38 5.18
N ALA A 265 15.06 -12.60 5.95
CA ALA A 265 14.07 -13.63 5.64
C ALA A 265 13.25 -13.30 4.38
N PHE A 266 12.88 -12.02 4.21
CA PHE A 266 12.14 -11.51 3.06
C PHE A 266 12.89 -11.74 1.75
N PHE A 267 14.11 -11.21 1.61
CA PHE A 267 14.85 -11.31 0.34
C PHE A 267 15.28 -12.74 0.02
N GLU A 268 15.58 -13.57 1.03
CA GLU A 268 15.86 -14.99 0.79
C GLU A 268 14.63 -15.77 0.30
N ALA A 269 13.44 -15.41 0.78
CA ALA A 269 12.19 -16.00 0.30
C ALA A 269 11.85 -15.49 -1.12
N ASP A 270 12.10 -14.20 -1.40
CA ASP A 270 11.92 -13.64 -2.74
C ASP A 270 12.82 -14.33 -3.78
N TRP A 271 14.11 -14.51 -3.44
CA TRP A 271 15.08 -15.17 -4.30
C TRP A 271 14.87 -16.68 -4.47
N SER A 272 14.04 -17.33 -3.63
CA SER A 272 13.64 -18.72 -3.86
C SER A 272 12.55 -18.83 -4.94
N GLY A 273 11.79 -17.76 -5.16
CA GLY A 273 10.67 -17.72 -6.11
C GLY A 273 9.47 -18.57 -5.68
N GLU A 274 9.44 -19.05 -4.43
CA GLU A 274 8.38 -19.90 -3.89
C GLU A 274 7.16 -19.11 -3.41
N VAL A 275 7.30 -17.79 -3.24
CA VAL A 275 6.29 -16.93 -2.64
C VAL A 275 6.10 -15.64 -3.44
N ASP A 276 4.87 -15.12 -3.47
CA ASP A 276 4.50 -13.85 -4.14
C ASP A 276 4.74 -12.68 -3.18
N LEU A 277 5.98 -12.15 -3.18
CA LEU A 277 6.39 -10.98 -2.42
C LEU A 277 6.36 -9.72 -3.30
N ASP A 278 5.69 -8.68 -2.83
CA ASP A 278 5.62 -7.39 -3.53
C ASP A 278 6.68 -6.44 -2.94
N TYR A 279 7.87 -6.36 -3.56
CA TYR A 279 8.88 -5.33 -3.24
C TYR A 279 8.75 -4.12 -4.18
N VAL A 280 8.20 -3.03 -3.65
CA VAL A 280 7.89 -1.81 -4.43
C VAL A 280 9.00 -0.77 -4.25
N ILE A 281 9.44 -0.16 -5.37
CA ILE A 281 10.34 1.00 -5.36
C ILE A 281 9.49 2.22 -5.68
N LEU A 282 9.26 3.07 -4.67
CA LEU A 282 8.52 4.31 -4.84
C LEU A 282 9.38 5.36 -5.55
N GLU A 283 8.79 6.05 -6.51
CA GLU A 283 9.41 7.14 -7.26
C GLU A 283 9.04 8.50 -6.64
N GLY A 284 9.91 9.48 -6.82
CA GLY A 284 9.70 10.86 -6.38
C GLY A 284 10.10 11.17 -4.93
N ASP A 285 10.16 12.46 -4.64
CA ASP A 285 10.52 12.99 -3.32
C ASP A 285 9.32 13.04 -2.38
N HIS A 286 9.60 12.92 -1.07
CA HIS A 286 8.63 13.23 -0.02
C HIS A 286 8.24 14.71 -0.08
N ALA A 287 6.93 14.96 -0.18
CA ALA A 287 6.34 16.29 -0.19
C ALA A 287 5.08 16.35 0.66
N GLU A 288 4.98 15.50 1.68
CA GLU A 288 3.79 15.39 2.51
C GLU A 288 3.46 16.71 3.21
N ARG A 289 2.20 17.14 3.10
CA ARG A 289 1.71 18.43 3.64
C ARG A 289 0.79 18.29 4.84
N GLY A 290 0.57 17.06 5.30
CA GLY A 290 -0.30 16.77 6.42
C GLY A 290 -0.42 15.27 6.67
N VAL A 291 -1.06 14.95 7.78
CA VAL A 291 -1.45 13.59 8.17
C VAL A 291 -2.97 13.53 8.19
N LEU A 292 -3.57 12.52 7.56
CA LEU A 292 -5.00 12.28 7.53
C LEU A 292 -5.31 10.95 8.20
N SER A 293 -6.06 11.00 9.29
CA SER A 293 -6.66 9.83 9.92
C SER A 293 -8.07 9.60 9.38
N VAL A 294 -8.32 8.41 8.85
CA VAL A 294 -9.61 8.01 8.28
C VAL A 294 -10.40 7.21 9.31
N VAL A 295 -11.55 7.74 9.72
CA VAL A 295 -12.44 7.17 10.73
C VAL A 295 -13.81 6.87 10.10
N LEU A 296 -14.39 5.73 10.44
CA LEU A 296 -15.73 5.30 10.05
C LEU A 296 -16.65 5.35 11.28
N ASP A 297 -17.87 5.85 11.10
CA ASP A 297 -18.87 5.94 12.18
C ASP A 297 -19.44 4.57 12.59
N GLU A 298 -19.27 3.56 11.74
CA GLU A 298 -19.75 2.21 12.00
C GLU A 298 -18.60 1.28 12.42
N PRO A 299 -18.88 0.25 13.24
CA PRO A 299 -17.92 -0.79 13.55
C PRO A 299 -17.35 -1.46 12.29
N ILE A 300 -16.08 -1.87 12.36
CA ILE A 300 -15.41 -2.57 11.27
C ILE A 300 -15.80 -4.05 11.29
N TRP A 301 -16.27 -4.55 10.15
CA TRP A 301 -16.58 -5.95 9.92
C TRP A 301 -16.25 -6.31 8.45
N PRO A 302 -16.24 -7.60 8.05
CA PRO A 302 -15.75 -8.02 6.73
C PRO A 302 -16.37 -7.29 5.52
N PHE A 303 -17.61 -6.81 5.64
CA PHE A 303 -18.31 -6.15 4.53
C PHE A 303 -18.32 -4.61 4.62
N THR A 304 -17.69 -4.02 5.65
CA THR A 304 -17.47 -2.57 5.74
C THR A 304 -16.72 -2.10 4.49
N ARG A 305 -17.18 -0.98 3.92
CA ARG A 305 -16.58 -0.35 2.73
C ARG A 305 -15.64 0.77 3.16
N VAL A 306 -14.36 0.50 3.11
CA VAL A 306 -13.29 1.44 3.48
C VAL A 306 -13.03 2.39 2.30
N PRO A 307 -13.05 3.71 2.50
CA PRO A 307 -12.63 4.67 1.49
C PRO A 307 -11.12 4.57 1.28
N LEU A 308 -10.72 4.48 0.01
CA LEU A 308 -9.33 4.51 -0.40
C LEU A 308 -8.98 5.95 -0.73
N ILE A 309 -8.13 6.58 0.09
CA ILE A 309 -7.76 7.99 -0.11
C ILE A 309 -6.58 8.06 -1.10
N PRO A 310 -6.77 8.59 -2.32
CA PRO A 310 -5.66 8.84 -3.21
C PRO A 310 -4.88 10.10 -2.77
N PRO A 311 -3.65 10.32 -3.26
CA PRO A 311 -2.95 11.58 -3.11
C PRO A 311 -3.81 12.78 -3.53
N ALA A 312 -3.67 13.92 -2.85
CA ALA A 312 -4.48 15.11 -3.09
C ALA A 312 -3.91 15.96 -4.23
N GLY A 313 -4.13 15.52 -5.47
CA GLY A 313 -3.58 16.18 -6.65
C GLY A 313 -2.05 16.08 -6.66
N ALA A 314 -1.34 17.21 -6.70
CA ALA A 314 0.11 17.26 -6.58
C ALA A 314 0.62 17.20 -5.12
N LEU A 315 -0.28 17.16 -4.13
CA LEU A 315 0.09 17.08 -2.73
C LEU A 315 0.08 15.64 -2.22
N GLN A 316 1.18 15.27 -1.58
CA GLN A 316 1.29 14.05 -0.80
C GLN A 316 0.72 14.27 0.61
N ILE A 317 0.11 13.24 1.18
CA ILE A 317 -0.48 13.26 2.52
C ILE A 317 -0.22 11.89 3.14
N PHE A 318 0.20 11.85 4.41
CA PHE A 318 0.24 10.58 5.14
C PHE A 318 -1.18 10.12 5.47
N VAL A 319 -1.61 8.96 5.01
CA VAL A 319 -2.97 8.45 5.25
C VAL A 319 -2.93 7.25 6.21
N ASN A 320 -3.65 7.32 7.32
CA ASN A 320 -3.76 6.25 8.31
C ASN A 320 -5.22 5.81 8.49
N HIS A 321 -5.47 4.49 8.62
CA HIS A 321 -6.80 3.90 8.82
C HIS A 321 -6.89 3.14 10.16
N PRO A 322 -6.88 3.83 11.32
CA PRO A 322 -6.68 3.20 12.62
C PRO A 322 -7.68 2.09 12.93
N GLN A 323 -8.97 2.27 12.63
CA GLN A 323 -9.99 1.26 12.93
C GLN A 323 -9.86 0.02 12.02
N VAL A 324 -9.53 0.22 10.74
CA VAL A 324 -9.35 -0.88 9.78
C VAL A 324 -8.11 -1.68 10.16
N VAL A 325 -7.01 -0.99 10.46
CA VAL A 325 -5.77 -1.62 10.90
C VAL A 325 -5.98 -2.39 12.21
N ALA A 326 -6.71 -1.82 13.19
CA ALA A 326 -7.05 -2.53 14.42
C ALA A 326 -7.83 -3.84 14.15
N TYR A 327 -8.78 -3.82 13.21
CA TYR A 327 -9.49 -5.03 12.81
C TYR A 327 -8.57 -6.06 12.13
N LEU A 328 -7.70 -5.63 11.22
CA LEU A 328 -6.73 -6.52 10.54
C LEU A 328 -5.75 -7.12 11.55
N ARG A 329 -5.31 -6.33 12.53
CA ARG A 329 -4.41 -6.76 13.60
C ARG A 329 -4.99 -7.89 14.44
N GLN A 330 -6.32 -7.93 14.65
CA GLN A 330 -6.97 -9.07 15.30
C GLN A 330 -6.75 -10.38 14.53
N GLN A 331 -6.77 -10.32 13.18
CA GLN A 331 -6.56 -11.48 12.32
C GLN A 331 -5.08 -11.88 12.28
N ILE A 332 -4.17 -10.88 12.25
CA ILE A 332 -2.72 -11.12 12.33
C ILE A 332 -2.36 -11.77 13.66
N ALA A 333 -2.86 -11.25 14.79
CA ALA A 333 -2.67 -11.87 16.10
C ALA A 333 -3.22 -13.32 16.12
N GLY A 334 -4.40 -13.53 15.52
CA GLY A 334 -4.98 -14.86 15.31
C GLY A 334 -4.03 -15.81 14.59
N PHE A 335 -3.48 -15.39 13.44
CA PHE A 335 -2.50 -16.16 12.69
C PHE A 335 -1.29 -16.55 13.55
N PHE A 336 -0.68 -15.60 14.28
CA PHE A 336 0.51 -15.88 15.09
C PHE A 336 0.22 -16.80 16.28
N THR A 337 -0.95 -16.70 16.90
CA THR A 337 -1.35 -17.61 18.00
C THR A 337 -1.59 -19.05 17.57
N LEU A 338 -1.68 -19.31 16.27
CA LEU A 338 -1.80 -20.65 15.69
C LEU A 338 -0.45 -21.23 15.24
N GLN A 339 0.63 -20.45 15.28
CA GLN A 339 1.95 -20.91 14.84
C GLN A 339 2.62 -21.74 15.95
N PRO A 340 3.19 -22.90 15.61
CA PRO A 340 3.97 -23.67 16.57
C PRO A 340 5.24 -22.91 16.98
N ASP A 341 5.82 -23.30 18.12
CA ASP A 341 7.15 -22.89 18.56
C ASP A 341 7.36 -21.39 18.86
N LEU A 342 6.28 -20.61 18.98
CA LEU A 342 6.36 -19.19 19.39
C LEU A 342 6.21 -18.97 20.90
N GLY A 343 6.00 -20.02 21.68
CA GLY A 343 5.77 -19.90 23.14
C GLY A 343 4.45 -19.19 23.50
N ILE A 344 3.56 -19.02 22.53
CA ILE A 344 2.19 -18.48 22.67
C ILE A 344 1.20 -19.42 22.00
N GLY A 345 -0.07 -19.37 22.40
CA GLY A 345 -1.15 -20.16 21.80
C GLY A 345 -2.47 -19.38 21.66
N PRO A 346 -3.56 -20.06 21.25
CA PRO A 346 -4.87 -19.41 21.04
C PRO A 346 -5.40 -18.64 22.26
N ASP A 347 -5.10 -19.12 23.47
CA ASP A 347 -5.49 -18.47 24.73
C ASP A 347 -4.75 -17.14 24.97
N ASP A 348 -3.63 -16.90 24.27
CA ASP A 348 -2.86 -15.66 24.33
C ASP A 348 -3.37 -14.59 23.37
N HIS A 349 -4.37 -14.88 22.52
CA HIS A 349 -4.81 -13.96 21.46
C HIS A 349 -5.10 -12.54 21.96
N ALA A 350 -5.90 -12.43 23.02
CA ALA A 350 -6.25 -11.13 23.59
C ALA A 350 -5.03 -10.39 24.17
N ARG A 351 -4.09 -11.13 24.77
CA ARG A 351 -2.87 -10.59 25.37
C ARG A 351 -1.88 -10.13 24.28
N LEU A 352 -1.74 -10.90 23.21
CA LEU A 352 -0.95 -10.53 22.04
C LEU A 352 -1.53 -9.29 21.38
N LEU A 353 -2.83 -9.26 21.11
CA LEU A 353 -3.49 -8.12 20.50
C LEU A 353 -3.29 -6.83 21.32
N ALA A 354 -3.51 -6.88 22.63
CA ALA A 354 -3.30 -5.73 23.50
C ALA A 354 -1.85 -5.23 23.49
N THR A 355 -0.88 -6.15 23.42
CA THR A 355 0.55 -5.82 23.33
C THR A 355 0.87 -5.16 21.99
N MET A 356 0.34 -5.72 20.89
CA MET A 356 0.49 -5.14 19.56
C MET A 356 -0.14 -3.75 19.46
N GLU A 357 -1.31 -3.51 20.05
CA GLU A 357 -1.95 -2.19 20.06
C GLU A 357 -1.13 -1.15 20.83
N ALA A 358 -0.62 -1.51 22.02
CA ALA A 358 0.24 -0.64 22.80
C ALA A 358 1.54 -0.30 22.04
N LEU A 359 2.18 -1.30 21.44
CA LEU A 359 3.41 -1.14 20.68
C LEU A 359 3.17 -0.34 19.39
N ALA A 360 2.06 -0.57 18.68
CA ALA A 360 1.69 0.18 17.48
C ALA A 360 1.52 1.67 17.77
N ASN A 361 0.84 2.03 18.86
CA ASN A 361 0.66 3.43 19.26
C ASN A 361 2.01 4.11 19.54
N ARG A 362 2.91 3.41 20.21
CA ARG A 362 4.28 3.87 20.47
C ARG A 362 5.05 4.10 19.16
N GLN A 363 5.03 3.11 18.27
CA GLN A 363 5.76 3.16 17.00
C GLN A 363 5.20 4.21 16.04
N LEU A 364 3.87 4.39 16.00
CA LEU A 364 3.20 5.44 15.25
C LEU A 364 3.63 6.83 15.76
N GLY A 365 3.60 7.05 17.09
CA GLY A 365 4.05 8.30 17.70
C GLY A 365 5.50 8.63 17.34
N ALA A 366 6.41 7.66 17.48
CA ALA A 366 7.82 7.83 17.14
C ALA A 366 8.05 8.14 15.65
N THR A 367 7.24 7.56 14.77
CA THR A 367 7.30 7.77 13.32
C THR A 367 6.78 9.16 12.94
N LEU A 368 5.62 9.57 13.47
CA LEU A 368 5.05 10.89 13.21
C LEU A 368 5.97 12.01 13.73
N GLU A 369 6.57 11.83 14.90
CA GLU A 369 7.53 12.79 15.48
C GLU A 369 8.73 13.05 14.55
N ARG A 370 9.15 12.04 13.78
CA ARG A 370 10.37 12.13 12.93
C ARG A 370 10.06 12.45 11.48
N LEU A 371 8.98 11.90 10.93
CA LEU A 371 8.63 12.05 9.50
C LEU A 371 7.59 13.14 9.24
N ALA A 372 6.75 13.46 10.23
CA ALA A 372 5.67 14.42 10.08
C ALA A 372 5.79 15.60 11.06
N ALA A 373 7.00 15.89 11.55
CA ALA A 373 7.26 16.97 12.49
C ALA A 373 6.74 18.32 11.95
N GLY A 374 5.84 18.96 12.69
CA GLY A 374 5.27 20.25 12.31
C GLY A 374 4.20 20.20 11.21
N LEU A 375 3.86 19.02 10.69
CA LEU A 375 2.76 18.87 9.74
C LEU A 375 1.40 18.90 10.47
N PRO A 376 0.37 19.53 9.88
CA PRO A 376 -0.98 19.50 10.43
C PRO A 376 -1.58 18.10 10.38
N VAL A 377 -2.34 17.75 11.41
CA VAL A 377 -3.05 16.47 11.51
C VAL A 377 -4.55 16.71 11.34
N PHE A 378 -5.18 15.90 10.51
CA PHE A 378 -6.60 15.95 10.19
C PHE A 378 -7.28 14.61 10.50
N GLU A 379 -8.55 14.66 10.87
CA GLU A 379 -9.45 13.51 10.95
C GLU A 379 -10.52 13.67 9.87
N ALA A 380 -10.69 12.66 9.02
CA ALA A 380 -11.81 12.53 8.09
C ALA A 380 -12.74 11.42 8.57
N ARG A 381 -13.95 11.81 8.96
CA ARG A 381 -14.99 10.92 9.46
C ARG A 381 -15.99 10.62 8.35
N PHE A 382 -16.13 9.35 7.99
CA PHE A 382 -17.06 8.89 6.96
C PHE A 382 -18.26 8.17 7.55
N ASP A 383 -19.44 8.54 7.08
CA ASP A 383 -20.68 7.83 7.38
C ASP A 383 -20.91 6.65 6.41
N ARG A 384 -21.96 5.86 6.70
CA ARG A 384 -22.35 4.68 5.92
C ARG A 384 -22.82 4.96 4.48
N HIS A 385 -23.33 6.17 4.25
CA HIS A 385 -23.87 6.62 2.96
C HIS A 385 -22.80 7.29 2.10
N GLY A 386 -21.65 7.55 2.70
CA GLY A 386 -20.48 8.11 2.08
C GLY A 386 -20.31 9.62 2.28
N GLY A 387 -21.12 10.24 3.14
CA GLY A 387 -20.85 11.58 3.64
C GLY A 387 -19.52 11.61 4.41
N VAL A 388 -18.83 12.74 4.35
CA VAL A 388 -17.57 12.96 5.06
C VAL A 388 -17.61 14.29 5.81
N THR A 389 -17.02 14.31 7.00
CA THR A 389 -16.69 15.53 7.74
C THR A 389 -15.21 15.54 8.03
N VAL A 390 -14.53 16.67 7.80
CA VAL A 390 -13.10 16.80 8.05
C VAL A 390 -12.85 17.81 9.17
N ALA A 391 -11.99 17.46 10.12
CA ALA A 391 -11.59 18.34 11.21
C ALA A 391 -10.06 18.39 11.31
N LYS A 392 -9.50 19.55 11.66
CA LYS A 392 -8.09 19.68 12.03
C LYS A 392 -7.94 19.33 13.51
N VAL A 393 -7.02 18.43 13.83
CA VAL A 393 -6.77 17.89 15.17
C VAL A 393 -5.58 18.59 15.84
N SER A 394 -4.51 18.87 15.08
CA SER A 394 -3.33 19.63 15.54
C SER A 394 -2.70 20.45 14.43
#